data_AF-F9R763-F1
#
_entry.id   AF-F9R763-F1
#
_cell.length_a   1.000
_cell.length_b   1.000
_cell.length_c   1.000
_cell.angle_alpha   90.00
_cell.angle_beta   90.00
_cell.angle_gamma   90.00
#
_symmetry.space_group_name_H-M   'P 1'
#
loop_
_entity.id
_entity.type
_entity.pdbx_description
1 polymer ?
#
loop_
_entity_poly.entity_id
_entity_poly.type
_entity_poly.pdbx_seq_one_letter_code
_entity_poly.pdbx_strand_id
1 'polypeptide(L)'
;MSSPQGISESELKAWYGYANEVVGTLAIGFAATSLQFQDYSAEVATILWLFLMSLYVTVSYKKRIRFHQDRLARFQGRFSVLFGAGFEGIFFLVGMTSLAVVALGYDLTLVQGFSLKNAAESGIDLLLVYIVPLLFT
;
A
#
# COMPACT_ATOMS: atom_id res chain seq x y z
N MET A 1 -21.26 -2.91 27.84
CA MET A 1 -21.72 -1.97 26.79
C MET A 1 -20.49 -1.36 26.15
N SER A 2 -20.37 -1.40 24.81
CA SER A 2 -19.27 -0.74 24.10
C SER A 2 -19.41 0.78 24.23
N SER A 3 -18.33 1.46 24.63
CA SER A 3 -18.34 2.91 24.78
C SER A 3 -18.50 3.59 23.40
N PRO A 4 -19.04 4.82 23.32
CA PRO A 4 -19.10 5.59 22.07
C PRO A 4 -17.74 5.76 21.36
N GLN A 5 -16.65 5.72 22.14
CA GLN A 5 -15.29 5.69 21.64
C GLN A 5 -14.96 4.35 20.97
N GLY A 6 -15.22 3.23 21.66
CA GLY A 6 -14.95 1.89 21.12
C GLY A 6 -15.71 1.60 19.81
N ILE A 7 -16.95 2.09 19.68
CA ILE A 7 -17.72 1.99 18.43
C ILE A 7 -17.04 2.79 17.30
N SER A 8 -16.54 3.99 17.60
CA SER A 8 -15.91 4.82 16.57
C SER A 8 -14.55 4.29 16.14
N GLU A 9 -13.80 3.71 17.07
CA GLU A 9 -12.56 3.02 16.78
C GLU A 9 -12.81 1.80 15.88
N SER A 10 -13.75 0.92 16.23
CA SER A 10 -14.05 -0.26 15.40
C SER A 10 -14.51 0.09 13.98
N GLU A 11 -15.34 1.12 13.84
CA GLU A 11 -15.83 1.58 12.53
C GLU A 11 -14.69 2.18 11.68
N LEU A 12 -13.78 2.95 12.28
CA LEU A 12 -12.61 3.48 11.57
C LEU A 12 -11.64 2.38 11.17
N LYS A 13 -11.37 1.42 12.06
CA LYS A 13 -10.51 0.28 11.75
C LYS A 13 -11.06 -0.56 10.59
N ALA A 14 -12.36 -0.84 10.61
CA ALA A 14 -13.02 -1.54 9.51
C ALA A 14 -12.92 -0.76 8.19
N TRP A 15 -13.07 0.57 8.25
CA TRP A 15 -12.94 1.43 7.08
C TRP A 15 -11.51 1.48 6.53
N TYR A 16 -10.50 1.63 7.38
CA TYR A 16 -9.10 1.62 6.97
C TYR A 16 -8.67 0.25 6.46
N GLY A 17 -9.12 -0.84 7.09
CA GLY A 17 -8.93 -2.20 6.60
C GLY A 17 -9.51 -2.40 5.19
N TYR A 18 -10.75 -1.96 4.96
CA TYR A 18 -11.36 -2.00 3.62
C TYR A 18 -10.56 -1.18 2.59
N ALA A 19 -10.15 0.04 2.94
CA ALA A 19 -9.33 0.86 2.04
C ALA A 19 -7.97 0.20 1.73
N ASN A 20 -7.36 -0.40 2.74
CA ASN A 20 -6.08 -1.09 2.63
C ASN A 20 -6.16 -2.33 1.73
N GLU A 21 -7.11 -3.22 1.99
CA GLU A 21 -7.27 -4.48 1.27
C GLU A 21 -7.81 -4.28 -0.13
N VAL A 22 -8.85 -3.46 -0.30
CA VAL A 22 -9.50 -3.33 -1.61
C VAL A 22 -8.79 -2.29 -2.45
N VAL A 23 -8.66 -1.06 -1.95
CA VAL A 23 -8.11 0.04 -2.74
C VAL A 23 -6.59 -0.08 -2.87
N GLY A 24 -5.91 -0.53 -1.81
CA GLY A 24 -4.47 -0.77 -1.86
C GLY A 24 -4.07 -1.88 -2.81
N THR A 25 -4.73 -3.05 -2.76
CA THR A 25 -4.45 -4.12 -3.73
C THR A 25 -4.80 -3.71 -5.16
N LEU A 26 -5.89 -2.95 -5.35
CA LEU A 26 -6.23 -2.42 -6.68
C LEU A 26 -5.14 -1.47 -7.19
N ALA A 27 -4.63 -0.57 -6.34
CA ALA A 27 -3.57 0.38 -6.72
C ALA A 27 -2.26 -0.33 -7.10
N ILE A 28 -1.88 -1.39 -6.36
CA ILE A 28 -0.74 -2.25 -6.72
C ILE A 28 -0.98 -2.93 -8.07
N GLY A 29 -2.17 -3.50 -8.26
CA GLY A 29 -2.55 -4.14 -9.53
C GLY A 29 -2.47 -3.17 -10.70
N PHE A 30 -3.00 -1.96 -10.53
CA PHE A 30 -2.93 -0.90 -11.54
C PHE A 30 -1.50 -0.50 -11.87
N ALA A 31 -0.62 -0.34 -10.88
CA ALA A 31 0.79 -0.04 -11.11
C ALA A 31 1.49 -1.14 -11.92
N ALA A 32 1.25 -2.41 -11.56
CA ALA A 32 1.82 -3.55 -12.28
C ALA A 32 1.26 -3.67 -13.71
N THR A 33 -0.05 -3.45 -13.89
CA THR A 33 -0.70 -3.49 -15.20
C THR A 33 -0.25 -2.34 -16.10
N SER A 34 -0.10 -1.13 -15.57
CA SER A 34 0.37 0.02 -16.35
C SER A 34 1.76 -0.20 -16.94
N LEU A 35 2.65 -0.87 -16.20
CA LEU A 35 4.01 -1.17 -16.69
C LEU A 35 4.03 -2.11 -17.90
N GLN A 36 2.94 -2.84 -18.18
CA GLN A 36 2.84 -3.69 -19.36
C GLN A 36 2.68 -2.88 -20.65
N PHE A 37 2.29 -1.60 -20.56
CA PHE A 37 2.04 -0.72 -21.71
C PHE A 37 3.29 -0.02 -22.26
N GLN A 38 4.50 -0.43 -21.84
CA GLN A 38 5.79 0.06 -22.35
C GLN A 38 5.80 1.60 -22.49
N ASP A 39 5.77 2.10 -23.73
CA ASP A 39 5.80 3.52 -24.10
C ASP A 39 4.66 4.36 -23.49
N TYR A 40 3.52 3.75 -23.13
CA TYR A 40 2.34 4.44 -22.58
C TYR A 40 2.09 4.13 -21.09
N SER A 41 3.06 3.52 -20.42
CA SER A 41 2.90 3.10 -19.03
C SER A 41 2.56 4.26 -18.08
N ALA A 42 3.18 5.43 -18.28
CA ALA A 42 2.95 6.62 -17.48
C ALA A 42 1.55 7.21 -17.67
N GLU A 43 1.07 7.30 -18.91
CA GLU A 43 -0.26 7.81 -19.25
C GLU A 43 -1.36 6.90 -18.70
N VAL A 44 -1.21 5.59 -18.88
CA VAL A 44 -2.15 4.60 -18.34
C VAL A 44 -2.17 4.66 -16.81
N ALA A 45 -1.00 4.70 -16.16
CA ALA A 45 -0.91 4.85 -14.71
C ALA A 45 -1.57 6.14 -14.23
N THR A 46 -1.39 7.26 -14.94
CA THR A 46 -2.00 8.55 -14.62
C THR A 46 -3.52 8.48 -14.67
N ILE A 47 -4.10 7.88 -15.72
CA ILE A 47 -5.55 7.71 -15.84
C ILE A 47 -6.09 6.86 -14.68
N LEU A 48 -5.43 5.74 -14.37
CA LEU A 48 -5.81 4.85 -13.27
C LEU A 48 -5.68 5.53 -11.90
N TRP A 49 -4.65 6.35 -11.72
CA TRP A 49 -4.45 7.14 -10.51
C TRP A 49 -5.55 8.19 -10.32
N LEU A 50 -5.89 8.94 -11.38
CA LEU A 50 -6.98 9.92 -11.36
C LEU A 50 -8.33 9.25 -11.08
N PHE A 51 -8.57 8.08 -11.66
CA PHE A 51 -9.75 7.26 -11.37
C PHE A 51 -9.82 6.88 -9.89
N LEU A 52 -8.72 6.37 -9.31
CA LEU A 52 -8.65 6.00 -7.90
C LEU A 52 -8.84 7.19 -6.96
N MET A 53 -8.26 8.35 -7.30
CA MET A 53 -8.46 9.58 -6.53
C MET A 53 -9.92 10.03 -6.57
N SER A 54 -10.55 9.97 -7.73
CA SER A 54 -11.97 10.31 -7.89
C SER A 54 -12.87 9.36 -7.10
N LEU A 55 -12.56 8.06 -7.13
CA LEU A 55 -13.25 7.06 -6.33
C LEU A 55 -13.06 7.34 -4.83
N TYR A 56 -11.83 7.59 -4.38
CA TYR A 56 -11.53 7.91 -2.98
C TYR A 56 -12.32 9.13 -2.50
N VAL A 57 -12.33 10.21 -3.28
CA VAL A 57 -13.11 11.42 -2.95
C VAL A 57 -14.59 11.06 -2.79
N THR A 58 -15.15 10.31 -3.75
CA THR A 58 -16.58 9.93 -3.74
C THR A 58 -16.94 9.10 -2.51
N VAL A 59 -16.10 8.13 -2.13
CA VAL A 59 -16.39 7.29 -0.97
C VAL A 59 -16.08 7.99 0.37
N SER A 60 -15.05 8.84 0.41
CA SER A 60 -14.66 9.60 1.61
C SER A 60 -15.67 10.67 1.99
N TYR A 61 -16.49 11.15 1.04
CA TYR A 61 -17.61 12.06 1.33
C TYR A 61 -18.75 11.43 2.16
N LYS A 62 -18.68 10.13 2.49
CA LYS A 62 -19.62 9.51 3.43
C LYS A 62 -19.48 10.15 4.82
N LYS A 63 -20.41 11.06 5.14
CA LYS A 63 -20.52 11.79 6.42
C LYS A 63 -20.31 10.91 7.67
N ARG A 64 -20.66 9.62 7.59
CA ARG A 64 -20.50 8.64 8.68
C ARG A 64 -19.05 8.46 9.12
N ILE A 65 -18.11 8.26 8.21
CA ILE A 65 -16.70 7.99 8.56
C ILE A 65 -16.05 9.23 9.17
N ARG A 66 -16.28 10.39 8.55
CA ARG A 66 -15.79 11.67 9.07
C ARG A 66 -16.27 11.95 10.50
N PHE A 67 -17.52 11.61 10.81
CA PHE A 67 -18.05 11.74 12.16
C PHE A 67 -17.29 10.88 13.18
N HIS A 68 -17.01 9.61 12.86
CA HIS A 68 -16.22 8.74 13.73
C HIS A 68 -14.78 9.23 13.87
N GLN A 69 -14.16 9.71 12.79
CA GLN A 69 -12.81 10.28 12.79
C GLN A 69 -12.73 11.52 13.68
N ASP A 70 -13.63 12.48 13.50
CA ASP A 70 -13.69 13.70 14.31
C ASP A 70 -13.97 13.40 15.78
N ARG A 71 -14.82 12.40 16.06
CA ARG A 71 -15.09 11.96 17.43
C ARG A 71 -13.85 11.35 18.07
N LEU A 72 -13.18 10.40 17.41
CA LEU A 72 -12.00 9.75 17.95
C LEU A 72 -10.84 10.74 18.12
N ALA A 73 -10.69 11.67 17.19
CA ALA A 73 -9.68 12.73 17.25
C ALA A 73 -9.86 13.68 18.44
N ARG A 74 -11.08 13.86 18.96
CA ARG A 74 -11.32 14.62 20.20
C ARG A 74 -10.84 13.89 21.46
N PHE A 75 -10.78 12.55 21.43
CA PHE A 75 -10.36 11.74 22.59
C PHE A 75 -8.86 11.42 22.56
N GLN A 76 -8.34 11.01 21.40
CA GLN A 76 -6.97 10.51 21.26
C GLN A 76 -6.02 11.54 20.59
N GLY A 77 -6.57 12.66 20.11
CA GLY A 77 -5.83 13.63 19.32
C GLY A 77 -5.76 13.26 17.83
N ARG A 78 -5.69 14.27 16.97
CA ARG A 78 -5.67 14.10 15.50
C ARG A 78 -4.48 13.28 15.01
N PHE A 79 -3.30 13.48 15.61
CA PHE A 79 -2.08 12.77 15.23
C PHE A 79 -2.17 11.26 15.49
N SER A 80 -2.74 10.85 16.63
CA SER A 80 -2.91 9.42 16.95
C SER A 80 -3.85 8.73 15.95
N VAL A 81 -4.96 9.38 15.61
CA VAL A 81 -5.91 8.86 14.61
C VAL A 81 -5.27 8.77 13.22
N LEU A 82 -4.43 9.74 12.85
CA LEU A 82 -3.73 9.76 11.57
C LEU A 82 -2.63 8.69 11.49
N PHE A 83 -1.91 8.46 12.58
CA PHE A 83 -0.93 7.38 12.69
C PHE A 83 -1.60 6.00 12.61
N GLY A 84 -2.73 5.81 13.30
CA GLY A 84 -3.52 4.58 13.21
C GLY A 84 -4.01 4.31 11.78
N ALA A 85 -4.50 5.34 11.09
CA ALA A 85 -4.89 5.25 9.69
C ALA A 85 -3.70 4.87 8.78
N GLY A 86 -2.52 5.41 9.03
CA GLY A 86 -1.31 5.11 8.25
C GLY A 86 -0.82 3.68 8.43
N PHE A 87 -0.82 3.18 9.68
CA PHE A 87 -0.40 1.80 9.98
C PHE A 87 -1.38 0.77 9.41
N GLU A 88 -2.68 1.00 9.58
CA GLU A 88 -3.70 0.10 9.04
C GLU A 88 -3.85 0.20 7.51
N GLY A 89 -3.46 1.33 6.93
CA GLY A 89 -3.49 1.60 5.50
C GLY A 89 -2.17 1.38 4.76
N ILE A 90 -1.25 0.55 5.27
CA ILE A 90 0.11 0.47 4.72
C ILE A 90 0.16 -0.02 3.26
N PHE A 91 -0.63 -1.01 2.87
CA PHE A 91 -0.72 -1.48 1.49
C PHE A 91 -1.41 -0.46 0.59
N PHE A 92 -2.37 0.29 1.12
CA PHE A 92 -2.92 1.44 0.41
C PHE A 92 -1.87 2.50 0.13
N LEU A 93 -1.06 2.87 1.12
CA LEU A 93 0.02 3.84 0.95
C LEU A 93 1.06 3.33 -0.05
N VAL A 94 1.51 2.08 0.08
CA VAL A 94 2.48 1.47 -0.85
C VAL A 94 1.90 1.42 -2.25
N GLY A 95 0.66 0.92 -2.43
CA GLY A 95 0.02 0.79 -3.73
C GLY A 95 -0.18 2.13 -4.44
N MET A 96 -0.71 3.12 -3.72
CA MET A 96 -0.89 4.48 -4.27
C MET A 96 0.43 5.14 -4.61
N THR A 97 1.46 4.94 -3.78
CA THR A 97 2.81 5.47 -4.05
C THR A 97 3.43 4.80 -5.27
N SER A 98 3.36 3.47 -5.36
CA SER A 98 3.84 2.73 -6.53
C SER A 98 3.14 3.17 -7.81
N LEU A 99 1.81 3.33 -7.79
CA LEU A 99 1.07 3.82 -8.94
C LEU A 99 1.47 5.26 -9.30
N ALA A 100 1.68 6.13 -8.31
CA ALA A 100 2.16 7.49 -8.55
C ALA A 100 3.57 7.52 -9.14
N VAL A 101 4.47 6.63 -8.69
CA VAL A 101 5.81 6.49 -9.25
C VAL A 101 5.75 6.11 -10.73
N VAL A 102 4.91 5.14 -11.11
CA VAL A 102 4.72 4.80 -12.53
C VAL A 102 4.10 5.98 -13.31
N ALA A 103 3.12 6.67 -12.74
CA ALA A 103 2.49 7.84 -13.35
C ALA A 103 3.48 9.01 -13.57
N LEU A 104 4.52 9.14 -12.74
CA LEU A 104 5.60 10.11 -12.91
C LEU A 104 6.62 9.69 -13.99
N GLY A 105 6.44 8.54 -14.64
CA GLY A 105 7.30 8.07 -15.73
C GLY A 105 8.47 7.20 -15.28
N TYR A 106 8.51 6.76 -14.03
CA TYR A 106 9.48 5.75 -13.61
C TYR A 106 9.05 4.37 -14.11
N ASP A 107 10.02 3.62 -14.66
CA ASP A 107 9.79 2.34 -15.32
C ASP A 107 10.32 1.15 -14.50
N LEU A 108 10.35 -0.02 -15.14
CA LEU A 108 10.82 -1.27 -14.54
C LEU A 108 12.31 -1.27 -14.17
N THR A 109 13.10 -0.27 -14.58
CA THR A 109 14.52 -0.21 -14.23
C THR A 109 14.75 -0.14 -12.72
N LEU A 110 13.82 0.48 -11.96
CA LEU A 110 13.91 0.60 -10.50
C LEU A 110 13.77 -0.73 -9.76
N VAL A 111 13.15 -1.73 -10.38
CA VAL A 111 12.94 -3.07 -9.81
C VAL A 111 13.76 -4.14 -10.55
N GLN A 112 14.65 -3.71 -11.45
CA GLN A 112 15.58 -4.60 -12.12
C GLN A 112 16.48 -5.26 -11.07
N GLY A 113 16.46 -6.59 -11.02
CA GLY A 113 17.18 -7.36 -10.01
C GLY A 113 16.31 -7.83 -8.83
N PHE A 114 15.10 -7.28 -8.66
CA PHE A 114 14.16 -7.72 -7.63
C PHE A 114 13.37 -8.95 -8.12
N SER A 115 14.06 -10.10 -8.18
CA SER A 115 13.45 -11.38 -8.57
C SER A 115 13.75 -12.46 -7.53
N LEU A 116 12.79 -13.37 -7.33
CA LEU A 116 13.01 -14.55 -6.48
C LEU A 116 14.15 -15.44 -6.99
N LYS A 117 14.41 -15.41 -8.30
CA LYS A 117 15.56 -16.08 -8.91
C LYS A 117 16.88 -15.53 -8.33
N ASN A 118 17.05 -14.22 -8.30
CA ASN A 118 18.26 -13.59 -7.78
C ASN A 118 18.42 -13.78 -6.27
N ALA A 119 17.30 -13.80 -5.54
CA ALA A 119 17.31 -14.11 -4.11
C ALA A 119 17.73 -15.57 -3.83
N ALA A 120 17.25 -16.51 -4.64
CA ALA A 120 17.64 -17.92 -4.55
C ALA A 120 19.11 -18.14 -4.91
N GLU A 121 19.60 -17.49 -5.97
CA GLU A 121 21.01 -17.55 -6.39
C GLU A 121 21.93 -16.99 -5.30
N SER A 122 21.58 -15.84 -4.70
CA SER A 122 22.35 -15.25 -3.59
C SER A 122 22.35 -16.12 -2.32
N GLY A 123 21.26 -16.83 -2.04
CA GLY A 123 21.16 -17.77 -0.91
C GLY A 123 21.98 -19.05 -1.12
N ILE A 124 22.05 -19.55 -2.35
CA ILE A 124 22.89 -20.69 -2.73
C ILE A 124 24.38 -20.32 -2.63
N ASP A 125 24.76 -19.13 -3.08
CA ASP A 125 26.14 -18.63 -2.95
C ASP A 125 26.58 -18.55 -1.48
N LEU A 126 25.69 -18.11 -0.58
CA LEU A 126 25.98 -18.07 0.85
C LEU A 126 26.14 -19.47 1.46
N LEU A 127 25.33 -20.44 1.02
CA LEU A 127 25.44 -21.85 1.41
C LEU A 127 26.75 -22.49 0.93
N LEU A 128 27.14 -22.23 -0.32
CA LEU A 128 28.36 -22.76 -0.91
C LEU A 128 29.63 -22.14 -0.32
N VAL A 129 29.61 -20.84 0.02
CA VAL A 129 30.78 -20.13 0.57
C VAL A 129 31.00 -20.45 2.05
N TYR A 130 29.93 -20.62 2.85
CA TYR A 130 30.07 -20.76 4.29
C TYR A 130 29.83 -22.17 4.83
N ILE A 131 28.92 -22.96 4.25
CA ILE A 131 28.52 -24.25 4.83
C ILE A 131 29.32 -25.41 4.23
N VAL A 132 29.59 -25.37 2.92
CA VAL A 132 30.33 -26.44 2.23
C VAL A 132 31.77 -26.58 2.75
N PRO A 133 32.56 -25.51 2.95
CA PRO A 133 33.92 -25.64 3.50
C PRO A 133 33.94 -26.21 4.93
N LEU A 134 32.89 -25.95 5.72
CA LEU A 134 32.71 -26.44 7.08
C LEU A 134 32.36 -27.95 7.16
N LEU A 135 31.93 -28.56 6.05
CA LEU A 135 31.68 -30.00 5.95
C LEU A 135 32.91 -30.80 5.49
N PHE A 136 33.99 -30.11 5.08
CA PHE A 136 35.23 -30.71 4.60
C PHE A 136 36.44 -30.42 5.51
N THR A 137 36.20 -29.91 6.72
CA THR A 137 37.17 -29.78 7.83
C THR A 137 36.72 -30.62 9.01
#